data_AF-A0A2D8NL05-F1
#
_entry.id   AF-A0A2D8NL05-F1
#
_cell.length_a   1.000
_cell.length_b   1.000
_cell.length_c   1.000
_cell.angle_alpha   90.00
_cell.angle_beta   90.00
_cell.angle_gamma   90.00
#
_symmetry.space_group_name_H-M   'P 1'
#
loop_
_entity.id
_entity.type
_entity.pdbx_description
1 polymer ?
#
loop_
_entity_poly.entity_id
_entity_poly.type
_entity_poly.pdbx_seq_one_letter_code
_entity_poly.pdbx_strand_id
1 'polypeptide(L)'
;MDRIWTIVDELNGYITINEPWALAKDEAKRERLQTVLFTVAEGLRALTVLLSPVMPEATAKLWLALGVSETLGSLEEQLIREAGKWGALRPGTTVNGLAPLFPRVEQA
;
A
#
# COMPACT_ATOMS: atom_id res chain seq x y z
N MET A 1 -5.51 -15.54 9.13
CA MET A 1 -5.67 -14.76 7.88
C MET A 1 -6.70 -13.65 8.05
N ASP A 2 -7.81 -13.89 8.75
CA ASP A 2 -8.93 -12.93 8.92
C ASP A 2 -8.49 -11.55 9.43
N ARG A 3 -7.50 -11.49 10.33
CA ARG A 3 -6.95 -10.22 10.86
C ARG A 3 -6.21 -9.38 9.82
N ILE A 4 -5.55 -10.01 8.83
CA ILE A 4 -4.87 -9.29 7.75
C ILE A 4 -5.91 -8.68 6.81
N TRP A 5 -6.99 -9.42 6.52
CA TRP A 5 -8.11 -8.93 5.73
C TRP A 5 -8.83 -7.75 6.38
N THR A 6 -8.92 -7.72 7.72
CA THR A 6 -9.40 -6.52 8.42
C THR A 6 -8.60 -5.27 8.04
N ILE A 7 -7.27 -5.36 7.92
CA ILE A 7 -6.45 -4.20 7.52
C ILE A 7 -6.76 -3.78 6.07
N VAL A 8 -6.98 -4.74 5.18
CA VAL A 8 -7.40 -4.47 3.79
C VAL A 8 -8.73 -3.70 3.77
N ASP A 9 -9.72 -4.18 4.53
CA ASP A 9 -11.04 -3.56 4.62
C ASP A 9 -10.97 -2.15 5.23
N GLU A 10 -10.19 -1.97 6.30
CA GLU A 10 -10.00 -0.67 6.95
C GLU A 10 -9.31 0.35 6.02
N LEU A 11 -8.29 -0.07 5.26
CA LEU A 11 -7.64 0.83 4.28
C LEU A 11 -8.58 1.20 3.14
N ASN A 12 -9.38 0.25 2.66
CA ASN A 12 -10.38 0.52 1.63
C ASN A 12 -11.49 1.46 2.14
N GLY A 13 -11.96 1.24 3.36
CA GLY A 13 -12.90 2.12 4.06
C GLY A 13 -12.32 3.52 4.25
N TYR A 14 -11.05 3.62 4.65
CA TYR A 14 -10.36 4.90 4.82
C TYR A 14 -10.25 5.68 3.51
N ILE A 15 -9.90 5.03 2.39
CA ILE A 15 -9.95 5.67 1.05
C ILE A 15 -11.36 6.17 0.73
N THR A 16 -12.39 5.33 0.98
CA THR A 16 -13.78 5.65 0.67
C THR A 16 -14.28 6.86 1.46
N ILE A 17 -13.99 6.92 2.76
CA ILE A 17 -14.42 8.01 3.65
C ILE A 17 -13.72 9.32 3.30
N ASN A 18 -12.44 9.28 2.92
CA ASN A 18 -11.66 10.48 2.67
C ASN A 18 -11.73 11.00 1.24
N GLU A 19 -12.19 10.18 0.29
CA GLU A 19 -12.39 10.55 -1.12
C GLU A 19 -11.18 11.32 -1.72
N PRO A 20 -9.97 10.74 -1.78
CA PRO A 20 -8.76 11.47 -2.18
C PRO A 20 -8.86 12.08 -3.59
N TRP A 21 -9.67 11.49 -4.49
CA TRP A 21 -9.97 12.06 -5.81
C TRP A 21 -10.73 13.40 -5.74
N ALA A 22 -11.53 13.61 -4.69
CA ALA A 22 -12.20 14.88 -4.44
C ALA A 22 -11.26 15.88 -3.78
N LEU A 23 -10.44 15.42 -2.80
CA LEU A 23 -9.42 16.25 -2.18
C LEU A 23 -8.39 16.78 -3.19
N ALA A 24 -8.02 15.96 -4.18
CA ALA A 24 -7.08 16.34 -5.24
C ALA A 24 -7.55 17.45 -6.17
N LYS A 25 -8.84 17.81 -6.14
CA LYS A 25 -9.41 18.91 -6.95
C LYS A 25 -9.30 20.26 -6.24
N ASP A 26 -8.91 20.30 -4.98
CA ASP A 26 -8.87 21.49 -4.14
C ASP A 26 -7.46 21.66 -3.54
N GLU A 27 -6.73 22.66 -4.02
CA GLU A 27 -5.35 22.92 -3.58
C GLU A 27 -5.28 23.26 -2.07
N ALA A 28 -6.33 23.85 -1.49
CA ALA A 28 -6.36 24.13 -0.06
C ALA A 28 -6.40 22.86 0.79
N LYS A 29 -6.76 21.70 0.20
CA LYS A 29 -6.82 20.39 0.86
C LYS A 29 -5.59 19.52 0.61
N ARG A 30 -4.54 20.08 -0.01
CA ARG A 30 -3.33 19.34 -0.39
C ARG A 30 -2.69 18.60 0.80
N GLU A 31 -2.59 19.24 1.96
CA GLU A 31 -2.00 18.62 3.15
C GLU A 31 -2.81 17.40 3.62
N ARG A 32 -4.15 17.51 3.60
CA ARG A 32 -5.03 16.40 3.94
C ARG A 32 -4.90 15.26 2.94
N LEU A 33 -4.86 15.56 1.65
CA LEU A 33 -4.63 14.57 0.60
C LEU A 33 -3.31 13.82 0.81
N GLN A 34 -2.22 14.54 1.09
CA GLN A 34 -0.90 13.95 1.36
C GLN A 34 -0.95 13.00 2.55
N THR A 35 -1.61 13.40 3.64
CA THR A 35 -1.79 12.56 4.82
C THR A 35 -2.55 11.27 4.50
N VAL A 36 -3.64 11.39 3.74
CA VAL A 36 -4.48 10.24 3.36
C VAL A 36 -3.68 9.26 2.49
N LEU A 37 -3.00 9.76 1.45
CA LEU A 37 -2.20 8.93 0.55
C LEU A 37 -1.01 8.28 1.26
N PHE A 38 -0.33 9.01 2.16
CA PHE A 38 0.76 8.45 2.95
C PHE A 38 0.28 7.32 3.87
N THR A 39 -0.84 7.53 4.57
CA THR A 39 -1.43 6.53 5.46
C THR A 39 -1.75 5.24 4.70
N VAL A 40 -2.33 5.37 3.50
CA VAL A 40 -2.70 4.22 2.67
C VAL A 40 -1.46 3.53 2.11
N ALA A 41 -0.46 4.28 1.65
CA ALA A 41 0.80 3.71 1.17
C ALA A 41 1.54 2.94 2.28
N GLU A 42 1.59 3.49 3.50
CA GLU A 42 2.22 2.82 4.65
C GLU A 42 1.46 1.55 5.05
N GLY A 43 0.13 1.59 5.02
CA GLY A 43 -0.70 0.40 5.22
C GLY A 43 -0.46 -0.68 4.15
N LEU A 44 -0.37 -0.30 2.88
CA LEU A 44 -0.06 -1.20 1.78
C LEU A 44 1.35 -1.80 1.92
N ARG A 45 2.34 -1.02 2.38
CA ARG A 45 3.69 -1.52 2.69
C ARG A 45 3.63 -2.64 3.73
N ALA A 46 2.91 -2.41 4.84
CA ALA A 46 2.74 -3.41 5.89
C ALA A 46 2.04 -4.68 5.37
N LEU A 47 0.94 -4.52 4.63
CA LEU A 47 0.23 -5.63 4.00
C LEU A 47 1.11 -6.43 3.04
N THR A 48 1.96 -5.74 2.27
CA THR A 48 2.89 -6.38 1.32
C THR A 48 3.84 -7.34 2.03
N VAL A 49 4.37 -6.93 3.20
CA VAL A 49 5.25 -7.79 4.01
C VAL A 49 4.46 -8.93 4.66
N LEU A 50 3.26 -8.66 5.18
CA LEU A 50 2.44 -9.69 5.85
C LEU A 50 1.95 -10.78 4.89
N LEU A 51 1.67 -10.41 3.64
CA LEU A 51 1.10 -11.31 2.63
C LEU A 51 2.16 -11.99 1.78
N SER A 52 3.43 -11.59 1.86
CA SER A 52 4.51 -12.13 1.03
C SER A 52 4.68 -13.65 1.10
N PRO A 53 4.45 -14.35 2.23
CA PRO A 53 4.56 -15.81 2.27
C PRO A 53 3.44 -16.54 1.53
N VAL A 54 2.32 -15.87 1.24
CA VAL A 54 1.10 -16.47 0.69
C VAL A 54 0.81 -16.00 -0.73
N MET A 55 1.18 -14.76 -1.07
CA MET A 55 0.98 -14.16 -2.40
C MET A 55 2.26 -13.49 -2.92
N PRO A 56 3.39 -14.22 -3.01
CA PRO A 56 4.71 -13.65 -3.26
C PRO A 56 4.78 -12.82 -4.55
N GLU A 57 4.17 -13.30 -5.64
CA GLU A 57 4.17 -12.59 -6.92
C GLU A 57 3.42 -11.25 -6.87
N ALA A 58 2.25 -11.23 -6.25
CA ALA A 58 1.44 -10.01 -6.13
C ALA A 58 2.12 -9.01 -5.19
N THR A 59 2.69 -9.49 -4.08
CA THR A 59 3.42 -8.63 -3.14
C THR A 59 4.72 -8.10 -3.73
N ALA A 60 5.45 -8.87 -4.55
CA ALA A 60 6.64 -8.38 -5.24
C ALA A 60 6.31 -7.23 -6.21
N LYS A 61 5.22 -7.37 -6.98
CA LYS A 61 4.71 -6.31 -7.87
C LYS A 61 4.32 -5.06 -7.08
N LEU A 62 3.63 -5.23 -5.94
CA LEU A 62 3.23 -4.12 -5.08
C LEU A 62 4.44 -3.44 -4.41
N TRP A 63 5.43 -4.20 -3.95
CA TRP A 63 6.67 -3.66 -3.37
C TRP A 63 7.43 -2.78 -4.37
N LEU A 64 7.53 -3.24 -5.62
CA LEU A 64 8.12 -2.46 -6.71
C LEU A 64 7.29 -1.20 -7.00
N ALA A 65 5.96 -1.30 -7.01
CA ALA A 65 5.07 -0.16 -7.23
C ALA A 65 5.18 0.89 -6.12
N LEU A 66 5.42 0.48 -4.87
CA LEU A 66 5.65 1.41 -3.77
C LEU A 66 6.99 2.17 -3.88
N GLY A 67 7.92 1.71 -4.73
CA GLY A 67 9.21 2.38 -4.97
C GLY A 67 10.15 2.36 -3.76
N VAL A 68 9.97 1.40 -2.86
CA VAL A 68 10.64 1.40 -1.55
C VAL A 68 11.95 0.62 -1.51
N SER A 69 12.25 -0.17 -2.54
CA SER A 69 13.39 -1.11 -2.53
C SER A 69 14.74 -0.43 -2.24
N GLU A 70 14.97 0.78 -2.73
CA GLU A 70 16.21 1.53 -2.47
C GLU A 70 16.32 2.02 -1.02
N THR A 71 15.18 2.23 -0.35
CA THR A 71 15.13 2.83 1.00
C THR A 71 14.96 1.80 2.11
N LEU A 72 14.27 0.69 1.82
CA LEU A 72 13.91 -0.36 2.78
C LEU A 72 14.56 -1.71 2.48
N GLY A 73 15.21 -1.87 1.33
CA GLY A 73 15.74 -3.14 0.86
C GLY A 73 14.71 -3.97 0.11
N SER A 74 15.11 -5.20 -0.21
CA SER A 74 14.25 -6.17 -0.89
C SER A 74 13.11 -6.64 0.01
N LEU A 75 12.06 -7.20 -0.60
CA LEU A 75 10.90 -7.71 0.14
C LEU A 75 11.29 -8.95 0.98
N GLU A 76 12.22 -9.76 0.47
CA GLU A 76 12.73 -10.98 1.07
C GLU A 76 13.52 -10.71 2.36
N GLU A 77 14.14 -9.53 2.47
CA GLU A 77 14.85 -9.07 3.66
C GLU A 77 13.91 -8.54 4.76
N GLN A 78 12.62 -8.32 4.43
CA GLN A 78 11.67 -7.79 5.39
C GLN A 78 11.24 -8.86 6.41
N LEU A 79 11.22 -8.46 7.68
CA LEU A 79 10.74 -9.32 8.76
C LEU A 79 9.24 -9.14 8.96
N ILE A 80 8.47 -10.22 8.87
CA ILE A 80 7.01 -10.22 9.10
C ILE A 80 6.64 -9.58 10.45
N ARG A 81 7.42 -9.86 11.51
CA ARG A 81 7.20 -9.27 12.84
C ARG A 81 7.35 -7.74 12.88
N GLU A 82 8.13 -7.17 11.97
CA GLU A 82 8.36 -5.72 11.86
C GLU A 82 7.37 -5.06 10.87
N ALA A 83 6.49 -5.83 10.23
CA ALA A 83 5.58 -5.31 9.21
C ALA A 83 4.70 -4.17 9.74
N GLY A 84 4.31 -4.22 11.02
CA GLY A 84 3.49 -3.19 11.68
C GLY A 84 4.24 -1.94 12.12
N LYS A 85 5.56 -1.84 11.89
CA LYS A 85 6.32 -0.62 12.23
C LYS A 85 5.85 0.54 11.37
N TRP A 86 5.24 1.53 12.01
CA TRP A 86 4.74 2.73 11.33
C TRP A 86 5.85 3.72 11.01
N GLY A 87 5.69 4.48 9.92
CA GLY A 87 6.65 5.50 9.49
C GLY A 87 7.93 4.92 8.89
N ALA A 88 7.84 3.74 8.26
CA ALA A 88 8.97 3.18 7.53
C ALA A 88 9.13 3.84 6.15
N LEU A 89 8.03 4.29 5.52
CA LEU A 89 8.12 5.04 4.27
C LEU A 89 8.78 6.40 4.47
N ARG A 90 9.71 6.74 3.58
CA ARG A 90 10.32 8.08 3.54
C ARG A 90 9.42 9.03 2.74
N PRO A 91 9.03 10.19 3.30
CA PRO A 91 8.35 11.22 2.51
C PRO A 91 9.20 11.63 1.30
N GLY A 92 8.54 11.76 0.14
CA GLY A 92 9.21 12.04 -1.14
C GLY A 92 9.60 10.81 -1.95
N THR A 93 9.40 9.58 -1.45
CA THR A 93 9.50 8.37 -2.27
C THR A 93 8.49 8.41 -3.42
N THR A 94 8.99 8.22 -4.64
CA THR A 94 8.16 8.15 -5.85
C THR A 94 7.58 6.76 -6.00
N VAL A 95 6.26 6.68 -6.19
CA VAL A 95 5.58 5.43 -6.54
C VAL A 95 5.69 5.16 -8.04
N ASN A 96 5.78 3.88 -8.40
CA ASN A 96 5.81 3.42 -9.79
C ASN A 96 4.40 3.01 -10.25
N GLY A 97 4.21 2.91 -11.56
CA GLY A 97 2.96 2.39 -12.12
C GLY A 97 2.71 0.93 -11.71
N LEU A 98 1.45 0.60 -11.38
CA LEU A 98 1.04 -0.74 -10.98
C LEU A 98 -0.04 -1.26 -11.93
N ALA A 99 0.27 -2.35 -12.64
CA ALA A 99 -0.74 -3.11 -13.37
C ALA A 99 -1.68 -3.82 -12.38
N PRO A 100 -2.94 -4.12 -12.75
CA PRO A 100 -3.86 -4.86 -11.89
C PRO A 100 -3.21 -6.14 -11.32
N LEU A 101 -3.16 -6.24 -9.99
CA LEU A 101 -2.51 -7.36 -9.30
C LEU A 101 -3.22 -8.69 -9.53
N PHE A 102 -4.56 -8.64 -9.59
CA PHE A 102 -5.42 -9.80 -9.78
C PHE A 102 -6.37 -9.54 -10.96
N PRO A 103 -6.02 -10.02 -12.16
CA PRO A 103 -6.91 -9.97 -13.32
C PRO A 103 -8.24 -10.69 -13.02
N ARG A 104 -9.33 -10.20 -13.61
CA ARG A 104 -10.63 -10.88 -13.50
C ARG A 104 -10.55 -12.23 -14.21
N VAL A 105 -11.05 -13.27 -13.55
CA VAL A 105 -11.29 -14.56 -14.20
C VAL A 105 -12.59 -14.43 -15.00
N GLU A 106 -12.51 -14.55 -16.32
CA GLU A 106 -13.69 -14.62 -17.16
C GLU A 106 -14.37 -15.98 -16.95
N GLN A 107 -15.68 -15.98 -16.68
CA GLN A 107 -16.47 -17.21 -16.70
C GLN A 107 -16.73 -17.55 -18.18
N ALA A 108 -16.27 -18.72 -18.61
CA ALA A 108 -16.53 -19.27 -19.94
C ALA A 108 -17.98 -19.76 -20.08
#